data_AF-A0AAW2WUX9-F1
#
_entry.id   AF-A0AAW2WUX9-F1
#
_cell.length_a   1.000
_cell.length_b   1.000
_cell.length_c   1.000
_cell.angle_alpha   90.00
_cell.angle_beta   90.00
_cell.angle_gamma   90.00
#
_symmetry.space_group_name_H-M   'P 1'
#
loop_
_entity.id
_entity.type
_entity.pdbx_description
1 polymer ?
#
loop_
_entity_poly.entity_id
_entity_poly.type
_entity_poly.pdbx_seq_one_letter_code
_entity_poly.pdbx_strand_id
1 'polypeptide(L)'
;MFKCKYFPDADLFSVKIPPTVSFAWRSILESRALIAAGSRWSIDSGASIRLSKDRWLLRPISFRPTASYIGWRKDAVVACLMDSTGTGWDVDFVRALFRPHDAECILEVPVHRPNAGDYLLWYYDKKGRFSVRSAYRLALMTDEAANSLLWTGSTSGNSSDWNFIWTTKVPPKVQLFAWRMCKNAVHTSENLIRRGVKLMGGCPLCSSVTENMEHTLLWCHFSRQVWALALFPWSVVSQFHGGIEDWLRLMKRRLDTDEFSLLLIICWLLWGARNRILFEGHVSTTADLVLQARRLLQVFHGVDSKIDLHS
;
A
#
# COMPACT_ATOMS: atom_id res chain seq x y z
N MET A 1 -3.54 -1.07 -23.93
CA MET A 1 -2.91 -2.40 -24.00
C MET A 1 -3.86 -3.51 -23.52
N PHE A 2 -4.37 -3.49 -22.28
CA PHE A 2 -5.24 -4.57 -21.77
C PHE A 2 -6.62 -4.65 -22.46
N LYS A 3 -7.26 -3.50 -22.77
CA LYS A 3 -8.56 -3.46 -23.49
C LYS A 3 -8.51 -4.20 -24.82
N CYS A 4 -7.61 -3.82 -25.71
CA CYS A 4 -7.46 -4.45 -27.04
C CYS A 4 -7.20 -5.96 -26.96
N LYS A 5 -6.52 -6.44 -25.90
CA LYS A 5 -6.14 -7.85 -25.78
C LYS A 5 -7.20 -8.71 -25.10
N TYR A 6 -7.86 -8.19 -24.07
CA TYR A 6 -8.72 -9.01 -23.18
C TYR A 6 -10.19 -8.62 -23.22
N PHE A 7 -10.53 -7.42 -23.71
CA PHE A 7 -11.91 -6.92 -23.76
C PHE A 7 -12.09 -5.81 -24.82
N PRO A 8 -11.84 -6.11 -26.12
CA PRO A 8 -11.90 -5.10 -27.17
C PRO A 8 -13.30 -4.49 -27.30
N ASP A 9 -14.33 -5.33 -27.24
CA ASP A 9 -15.74 -4.97 -27.47
C ASP A 9 -16.59 -4.99 -26.18
N ALA A 10 -15.93 -5.09 -25.02
CA ALA A 10 -16.59 -5.19 -23.73
C ALA A 10 -16.11 -4.11 -22.76
N ASP A 11 -16.77 -4.04 -21.60
CA ASP A 11 -16.41 -3.15 -20.50
C ASP A 11 -15.68 -3.92 -19.40
N LEU A 12 -14.76 -3.26 -18.70
CA LEU A 12 -13.97 -3.86 -17.62
C LEU A 12 -14.85 -4.56 -16.57
N PHE A 13 -16.04 -4.00 -16.29
CA PHE A 13 -16.95 -4.54 -15.28
C PHE A 13 -17.77 -5.76 -15.76
N SER A 14 -17.86 -6.01 -17.06
CA SER A 14 -18.64 -7.12 -17.64
C SER A 14 -17.80 -8.31 -18.12
N VAL A 15 -16.47 -8.17 -18.17
CA VAL A 15 -15.58 -9.19 -18.70
C VAL A 15 -15.48 -10.41 -17.79
N LYS A 16 -15.64 -11.61 -18.38
CA LYS A 16 -15.41 -12.89 -17.70
C LYS A 16 -13.92 -13.18 -17.63
N ILE A 17 -13.47 -13.84 -16.56
CA ILE A 17 -12.06 -14.21 -16.38
C ILE A 17 -11.76 -15.45 -17.25
N PRO A 18 -10.92 -15.36 -18.29
CA PRO A 18 -10.45 -16.54 -19.02
C PRO A 18 -9.55 -17.40 -18.12
N PRO A 19 -9.54 -18.73 -18.29
CA PRO A 19 -8.76 -19.63 -17.44
C PRO A 19 -7.24 -19.40 -17.54
N THR A 20 -6.76 -18.92 -18.70
CA THR A 20 -5.35 -18.60 -18.96
C THR A 20 -5.17 -17.11 -19.23
N VAL A 21 -4.66 -16.37 -18.25
CA VAL A 21 -4.38 -14.94 -18.37
C VAL A 21 -3.08 -14.55 -17.67
N SER A 22 -2.47 -13.45 -18.11
CA SER A 22 -1.30 -12.88 -17.44
C SER A 22 -1.60 -12.53 -15.98
N PHE A 23 -0.63 -12.72 -15.10
CA PHE A 23 -0.72 -12.35 -13.68
C PHE A 23 -1.23 -10.92 -13.47
N ALA A 24 -0.66 -9.95 -14.20
CA ALA A 24 -1.09 -8.55 -14.12
C ALA A 24 -2.59 -8.34 -14.43
N TRP A 25 -3.11 -9.01 -15.46
CA TRP A 25 -4.53 -8.92 -15.81
C TRP A 25 -5.43 -9.59 -14.76
N ARG A 26 -4.97 -10.72 -14.19
CA ARG A 26 -5.66 -11.39 -13.09
C ARG A 26 -5.78 -10.48 -11.86
N SER A 27 -4.69 -9.82 -11.46
CA SER A 27 -4.70 -8.89 -10.32
C SER A 27 -5.59 -7.66 -10.56
N ILE A 28 -5.65 -7.14 -11.78
CA ILE A 28 -6.59 -6.05 -12.15
C ILE A 28 -8.04 -6.53 -12.01
N LEU A 29 -8.35 -7.73 -12.50
CA LEU A 29 -9.70 -8.31 -12.40
C LEU A 29 -10.09 -8.64 -10.96
N GLU A 30 -9.16 -9.09 -10.12
CA GLU A 30 -9.38 -9.30 -8.68
C GLU A 30 -9.69 -7.97 -7.96
N SER A 31 -9.02 -6.88 -8.35
CA SER A 31 -9.25 -5.54 -7.80
C SER A 31 -10.55 -4.89 -8.31
N ARG A 32 -11.19 -5.45 -9.34
CA ARG A 32 -12.39 -4.89 -9.99
C ARG A 32 -13.55 -4.69 -9.02
N ALA A 33 -13.77 -5.61 -8.08
CA ALA A 33 -14.85 -5.52 -7.12
C ALA A 33 -14.70 -4.28 -6.22
N LEU A 34 -13.46 -4.00 -5.79
CA LEU A 34 -13.12 -2.82 -5.00
C LEU A 34 -13.28 -1.53 -5.82
N ILE A 35 -12.77 -1.53 -7.07
CA ILE A 35 -12.91 -0.38 -7.97
C ILE A 35 -14.39 -0.10 -8.22
N ALA A 36 -15.18 -1.14 -8.46
CA ALA A 36 -16.62 -1.06 -8.57
C ALA A 36 -17.18 -0.42 -7.29
N ALA A 37 -16.93 -1.00 -6.10
CA ALA A 37 -17.47 -0.52 -4.83
C ALA A 37 -17.24 0.98 -4.58
N GLY A 38 -16.08 1.51 -4.97
CA GLY A 38 -15.77 2.94 -4.82
C GLY A 38 -16.13 3.84 -6.00
N SER A 39 -16.72 3.28 -7.06
CA SER A 39 -17.13 4.04 -8.25
C SER A 39 -18.63 4.22 -8.32
N ARG A 40 -19.05 5.43 -8.73
CA ARG A 40 -20.44 5.76 -9.07
C ARG A 40 -20.51 6.43 -10.44
N TRP A 41 -21.67 6.41 -11.06
CA TRP A 41 -21.94 7.12 -12.29
C TRP A 41 -22.16 8.61 -12.01
N SER A 42 -21.53 9.44 -12.84
CA SER A 42 -21.94 10.81 -13.09
C SER A 42 -23.07 10.82 -14.10
N ILE A 43 -24.08 11.64 -13.86
CA ILE A 43 -25.28 11.70 -14.70
C ILE A 43 -25.13 12.88 -15.63
N ASP A 44 -25.17 12.59 -16.92
CA ASP A 44 -25.30 13.57 -17.98
C ASP A 44 -26.67 13.37 -18.64
N SER A 45 -26.78 12.44 -19.59
CA SER A 45 -28.06 12.06 -20.21
C SER A 45 -28.89 11.12 -19.35
N GLY A 46 -28.25 10.35 -18.46
CA GLY A 46 -28.89 9.30 -17.67
C GLY A 46 -29.41 8.10 -18.48
N ALA A 47 -29.23 8.07 -19.80
CA ALA A 47 -29.81 7.07 -20.70
C ALA A 47 -29.11 5.71 -20.61
N SER A 48 -27.84 5.69 -20.18
CA SER A 48 -27.04 4.46 -20.06
C SER A 48 -27.03 3.87 -18.64
N ILE A 49 -27.62 4.59 -17.67
CA ILE A 49 -27.56 4.25 -16.25
C ILE A 49 -28.87 3.59 -15.84
N ARG A 50 -28.82 2.31 -15.45
CA ARG A 50 -29.99 1.57 -14.99
C ARG A 50 -30.33 1.96 -13.57
N LEU A 51 -31.57 2.39 -13.38
CA LEU A 51 -32.07 3.01 -12.17
C LEU A 51 -31.82 2.18 -10.90
N SER A 52 -32.06 0.86 -10.98
CA SER A 52 -31.98 -0.07 -9.84
C SER A 52 -30.67 -0.87 -9.74
N LYS A 53 -29.91 -0.98 -10.85
CA LYS A 53 -28.72 -1.83 -10.92
C LYS A 53 -27.41 -1.06 -10.81
N ASP A 54 -27.36 0.14 -11.36
CA ASP A 54 -26.13 0.92 -11.41
C ASP A 54 -26.03 1.83 -10.19
N ARG A 55 -24.81 2.21 -9.82
CA ARG A 55 -24.51 3.04 -8.64
C ARG A 55 -24.41 4.49 -9.07
N TRP A 56 -25.31 5.37 -8.66
CA TRP A 56 -25.36 6.76 -9.15
C TRP A 56 -25.74 7.79 -8.08
N LEU A 57 -26.29 7.37 -6.93
CA LEU A 57 -26.59 8.26 -5.80
C LEU A 57 -25.33 8.69 -5.05
N LEU A 58 -25.46 9.69 -4.17
CA LEU A 58 -24.40 10.17 -3.28
C LEU A 58 -24.32 9.44 -1.94
N ARG A 59 -24.93 8.25 -1.81
CA ARG A 59 -24.95 7.47 -0.55
C ARG A 59 -23.85 6.41 -0.51
N PRO A 60 -22.87 6.50 0.41
CA PRO A 60 -21.71 5.59 0.46
C PRO A 60 -22.04 4.11 0.67
N ILE A 61 -23.19 3.78 1.25
CA ILE A 61 -23.53 2.41 1.65
C ILE A 61 -23.92 1.54 0.44
N SER A 62 -24.68 2.08 -0.51
CA SER A 62 -25.18 1.32 -1.66
C SER A 62 -25.04 2.06 -2.99
N PHE A 63 -24.91 3.40 -2.95
CA PHE A 63 -25.02 4.30 -4.10
C PHE A 63 -26.30 4.08 -4.95
N ARG A 64 -27.33 3.45 -4.35
CA ARG A 64 -28.56 3.03 -5.01
C ARG A 64 -29.80 3.43 -4.20
N PRO A 65 -30.95 3.65 -4.86
CA PRO A 65 -32.23 3.79 -4.18
C PRO A 65 -32.56 2.53 -3.38
N THR A 66 -33.20 2.68 -2.21
CA THR A 66 -33.51 1.57 -1.30
C THR A 66 -34.93 1.02 -1.57
N ALA A 67 -35.88 1.88 -1.96
CA ALA A 67 -37.25 1.46 -2.29
C ALA A 67 -37.94 2.42 -3.29
N SER A 68 -38.75 1.86 -4.18
CA SER A 68 -39.75 2.60 -4.99
C SER A 68 -41.15 2.18 -4.56
N TYR A 69 -42.12 3.10 -4.66
CA TYR A 69 -43.52 2.82 -4.37
C TYR A 69 -44.20 1.89 -5.38
N ILE A 70 -43.70 1.83 -6.63
CA ILE A 70 -44.44 1.25 -7.77
C ILE A 70 -43.74 0.00 -8.34
N GLY A 71 -42.56 -0.35 -7.81
CA GLY A 71 -41.72 -1.40 -8.37
C GLY A 71 -41.06 -0.97 -9.67
N TRP A 72 -39.84 -1.48 -9.91
CA TRP A 72 -39.04 -1.05 -11.05
C TRP A 72 -39.45 -1.79 -12.32
N ARG A 73 -39.62 -1.07 -13.43
CA ARG A 73 -39.38 -1.68 -14.75
C ARG A 73 -37.92 -2.11 -14.81
N LYS A 74 -37.65 -3.36 -15.23
CA LYS A 74 -36.30 -3.97 -15.18
C LYS A 74 -35.26 -3.24 -16.03
N ASP A 75 -35.75 -2.45 -16.97
CA ASP A 75 -35.10 -1.65 -17.99
C ASP A 75 -35.20 -0.14 -17.73
N ALA A 76 -35.76 0.28 -16.59
CA ALA A 76 -35.82 1.69 -16.23
C ALA A 76 -34.41 2.30 -16.11
N VAL A 77 -34.22 3.45 -16.76
CA VAL A 77 -32.98 4.22 -16.74
C VAL A 77 -33.17 5.53 -15.97
N VAL A 78 -32.06 6.15 -15.56
CA VAL A 78 -32.06 7.41 -14.82
C VAL A 78 -32.68 8.56 -15.62
N ALA A 79 -32.54 8.54 -16.95
CA ALA A 79 -33.15 9.53 -17.84
C ALA A 79 -34.68 9.66 -17.65
N CYS A 80 -35.37 8.61 -17.20
CA CYS A 80 -36.80 8.64 -16.95
C CYS A 80 -37.21 9.53 -15.76
N LEU A 81 -36.27 9.96 -14.93
CA LEU A 81 -36.51 10.86 -13.80
C LEU A 81 -36.19 12.33 -14.12
N MET A 82 -35.64 12.59 -15.30
CA MET A 82 -35.17 13.91 -15.69
C MET A 82 -36.32 14.75 -16.24
N ASP A 83 -36.18 16.06 -16.16
CA ASP A 83 -37.14 16.99 -16.73
C ASP A 83 -37.14 16.97 -18.27
N SER A 84 -38.12 17.63 -18.90
CA SER A 84 -38.22 17.68 -20.36
C SER A 84 -37.03 18.38 -21.03
N THR A 85 -36.28 19.17 -20.28
CA THR A 85 -35.07 19.86 -20.78
C THR A 85 -33.82 19.00 -20.69
N GLY A 86 -33.83 17.93 -19.89
CA GLY A 86 -32.68 17.07 -19.62
C GLY A 86 -31.57 17.77 -18.85
N THR A 87 -31.85 18.91 -18.21
CA THR A 87 -30.85 19.68 -17.44
C THR A 87 -30.99 19.52 -15.93
N GLY A 88 -32.06 18.85 -15.49
CA GLY A 88 -32.32 18.59 -14.08
C GLY A 88 -33.28 17.44 -13.86
N TRP A 89 -33.77 17.35 -12.63
CA TRP A 89 -34.74 16.34 -12.21
C TRP A 89 -36.17 16.85 -12.35
N ASP A 90 -37.08 15.96 -12.75
CA ASP A 90 -38.52 16.19 -12.57
C ASP A 90 -38.85 15.99 -11.08
N VAL A 91 -38.90 17.10 -10.34
CA VAL A 91 -39.01 17.11 -8.88
C VAL A 91 -40.29 16.43 -8.41
N ASP A 92 -41.42 16.73 -9.05
CA ASP A 92 -42.72 16.19 -8.67
C ASP A 92 -42.80 14.70 -8.98
N PHE A 93 -42.29 14.28 -10.13
CA PHE A 93 -42.23 12.87 -10.52
C PHE A 93 -41.32 12.05 -9.60
N VAL A 94 -40.15 12.58 -9.23
CA VAL A 94 -39.23 11.92 -8.29
C VAL A 94 -39.88 11.77 -6.91
N ARG A 95 -40.52 12.82 -6.39
CA ARG A 95 -41.19 12.75 -5.08
C ARG A 95 -42.41 11.82 -5.07
N ALA A 96 -43.10 11.67 -6.19
CA ALA A 96 -44.20 10.72 -6.33
C ALA A 96 -43.73 9.26 -6.36
N LEU A 97 -42.56 8.99 -6.95
CA LEU A 97 -42.07 7.63 -7.21
C LEU A 97 -41.21 7.03 -6.08
N PHE A 98 -40.54 7.88 -5.29
CA PHE A 98 -39.57 7.47 -4.28
C PHE A 98 -39.98 7.92 -2.88
N ARG A 99 -39.61 7.14 -1.87
CA ARG A 99 -39.77 7.55 -0.47
C ARG A 99 -39.07 8.89 -0.24
N PRO A 100 -39.56 9.77 0.67
CA PRO A 100 -39.00 11.10 0.87
C PRO A 100 -37.48 11.12 1.01
N HIS A 101 -36.92 10.18 1.78
CA HIS A 101 -35.47 10.07 1.95
C HIS A 101 -34.71 9.71 0.65
N ASP A 102 -35.25 8.82 -0.18
CA ASP A 102 -34.64 8.47 -1.47
C ASP A 102 -34.81 9.59 -2.49
N ALA A 103 -35.97 10.25 -2.51
CA ALA A 103 -36.26 11.38 -3.37
C ALA A 103 -35.29 12.55 -3.14
N GLU A 104 -35.11 12.98 -1.88
CA GLU A 104 -34.18 14.07 -1.57
C GLU A 104 -32.73 13.71 -1.94
N CYS A 105 -32.30 12.46 -1.69
CA CYS A 105 -30.98 12.01 -2.13
C CYS A 105 -30.81 12.00 -3.66
N ILE A 106 -31.88 11.77 -4.44
CA ILE A 106 -31.85 11.84 -5.91
C ILE A 106 -31.72 13.30 -6.35
N LEU A 107 -32.52 14.19 -5.76
CA LEU A 107 -32.54 15.61 -6.09
C LEU A 107 -31.19 16.30 -5.78
N GLU A 108 -30.44 15.80 -4.82
CA GLU A 108 -29.07 16.27 -4.51
C GLU A 108 -28.02 15.83 -5.56
N VAL A 109 -28.32 14.84 -6.41
CA VAL A 109 -27.34 14.38 -7.40
C VAL A 109 -27.23 15.41 -8.53
N PRO A 110 -26.03 15.95 -8.81
CA PRO A 110 -25.86 16.92 -9.88
C PRO A 110 -26.00 16.25 -11.26
N VAL A 111 -26.87 16.81 -12.09
CA VAL A 111 -26.97 16.55 -13.53
C VAL A 111 -25.96 17.46 -14.23
N HIS A 112 -25.04 16.86 -14.99
CA HIS A 112 -24.01 17.59 -15.74
C HIS A 112 -24.54 17.96 -17.14
N ARG A 113 -23.83 18.84 -17.86
CA ARG A 113 -24.32 19.40 -19.13
C ARG A 113 -24.29 18.36 -20.27
N PRO A 114 -25.33 18.33 -21.14
CA PRO A 114 -25.71 17.22 -22.06
C PRO A 114 -24.73 16.78 -23.18
N ASN A 115 -23.43 17.03 -23.11
CA ASN A 115 -22.50 16.79 -24.22
C ASN A 115 -21.24 15.95 -23.89
N ALA A 116 -21.11 15.42 -22.67
CA ALA A 116 -19.94 14.62 -22.27
C ALA A 116 -20.22 13.11 -22.24
N GLY A 117 -21.50 12.72 -22.13
CA GLY A 117 -21.93 11.35 -21.90
C GLY A 117 -21.79 10.93 -20.43
N ASP A 118 -22.56 9.92 -20.03
CA ASP A 118 -22.47 9.36 -18.68
C ASP A 118 -21.10 8.70 -18.47
N TYR A 119 -20.46 8.92 -17.32
CA TYR A 119 -19.15 8.35 -17.01
C TYR A 119 -19.00 7.94 -15.56
N LEU A 120 -18.09 7.01 -15.28
CA LEU A 120 -17.77 6.59 -13.92
C LEU A 120 -16.79 7.56 -13.25
N LEU A 121 -17.12 7.98 -12.03
CA LEU A 121 -16.25 8.76 -11.16
C LEU A 121 -15.90 7.98 -9.90
N TRP A 122 -14.72 8.27 -9.37
CA TRP A 122 -14.24 7.71 -8.11
C TRP A 122 -14.76 8.54 -6.93
N TYR A 123 -15.60 7.96 -6.08
CA TYR A 123 -16.29 8.69 -5.02
C TYR A 123 -15.34 9.21 -3.92
N TYR A 124 -14.27 8.48 -3.64
CA TYR A 124 -13.32 8.79 -2.55
C TYR A 124 -12.23 9.80 -2.96
N ASP A 125 -12.48 10.61 -3.98
CA ASP A 125 -11.63 11.74 -4.38
C ASP A 125 -12.51 12.95 -4.74
N LYS A 126 -12.11 14.15 -4.28
CA LYS A 126 -12.89 15.38 -4.50
C LYS A 126 -13.02 15.77 -5.98
N LYS A 127 -12.09 15.31 -6.83
CA LYS A 127 -12.09 15.56 -8.29
C LYS A 127 -12.63 14.35 -9.07
N GLY A 128 -13.15 13.33 -8.38
CA GLY A 128 -13.67 12.11 -9.02
C GLY A 128 -12.59 11.21 -9.62
N ARG A 129 -11.31 11.42 -9.29
CA ARG A 129 -10.19 10.70 -9.93
C ARG A 129 -9.76 9.50 -9.11
N PHE A 130 -9.60 8.37 -9.79
CA PHE A 130 -9.09 7.16 -9.17
C PHE A 130 -7.62 7.32 -8.76
N SER A 131 -7.28 6.87 -7.54
CA SER A 131 -5.90 6.69 -7.10
C SER A 131 -5.76 5.39 -6.31
N VAL A 132 -4.59 4.75 -6.44
CA VAL A 132 -4.28 3.53 -5.67
C VAL A 132 -4.36 3.79 -4.17
N ARG A 133 -3.93 4.97 -3.70
CA ARG A 133 -3.98 5.36 -2.29
C ARG A 133 -5.41 5.40 -1.74
N SER A 134 -6.35 6.00 -2.48
CA SER A 134 -7.76 6.07 -2.06
C SER A 134 -8.45 4.71 -2.17
N ALA A 135 -8.12 3.91 -3.18
CA ALA A 135 -8.63 2.55 -3.31
C ALA A 135 -8.14 1.64 -2.17
N TYR A 136 -6.87 1.75 -1.78
CA TYR A 136 -6.32 1.02 -0.65
C TYR A 136 -7.00 1.40 0.67
N ARG A 137 -7.28 2.69 0.89
CA ARG A 137 -8.07 3.14 2.06
C ARG A 137 -9.47 2.54 2.06
N LEU A 138 -10.14 2.51 0.91
CA LEU A 138 -11.44 1.85 0.79
C LEU A 138 -11.34 0.36 1.12
N ALA A 139 -10.30 -0.32 0.62
CA ALA A 139 -10.09 -1.74 0.90
C ALA A 139 -9.99 -2.01 2.40
N LEU A 140 -9.20 -1.20 3.11
CA LEU A 140 -9.10 -1.26 4.57
C LEU A 140 -10.46 -1.02 5.25
N MET A 141 -11.20 0.01 4.85
CA MET A 141 -12.54 0.29 5.40
C MET A 141 -13.54 -0.85 5.15
N THR A 142 -13.48 -1.52 4.00
CA THR A 142 -14.37 -2.65 3.68
C THR A 142 -14.00 -3.94 4.40
N ASP A 143 -12.71 -4.15 4.66
CA ASP A 143 -12.19 -5.28 5.45
C ASP A 143 -12.48 -5.05 6.95
N GLU A 144 -12.39 -3.81 7.42
CA GLU A 144 -12.80 -3.35 8.76
C GLU A 144 -14.32 -3.37 8.94
N ALA A 145 -15.14 -3.13 7.91
CA ALA A 145 -16.59 -3.26 8.00
C ALA A 145 -17.06 -4.73 8.18
N ALA A 146 -16.27 -5.70 7.71
CA ALA A 146 -16.45 -7.12 8.05
C ALA A 146 -16.00 -7.44 9.49
N ASN A 147 -15.15 -6.60 10.09
CA ASN A 147 -14.66 -6.65 11.46
C ASN A 147 -15.13 -5.44 12.30
N SER A 148 -16.43 -5.15 12.28
CA SER A 148 -17.18 -4.42 13.32
C SER A 148 -16.54 -3.18 13.99
N LEU A 149 -17.13 -2.00 13.77
CA LEU A 149 -17.26 -0.96 14.79
C LEU A 149 -15.98 -0.43 15.48
N LEU A 150 -14.82 -0.40 14.81
CA LEU A 150 -13.57 0.14 15.38
C LEU A 150 -12.87 1.17 14.48
N TRP A 151 -13.59 2.24 14.11
CA TRP A 151 -12.93 3.52 13.83
C TRP A 151 -13.89 4.69 14.03
N THR A 152 -14.26 4.97 15.28
CA THR A 152 -14.48 6.38 15.66
C THR A 152 -13.11 7.03 15.76
N GLY A 153 -12.93 8.15 15.07
CA GLY A 153 -11.67 8.88 15.05
C GLY A 153 -11.17 9.16 16.46
N SER A 154 -10.11 8.47 16.86
CA SER A 154 -9.26 8.78 18.00
C SER A 154 -7.93 8.07 17.79
N THR A 155 -6.92 8.84 17.36
CA THR A 155 -5.51 8.48 17.45
C THR A 155 -5.14 8.26 18.91
N SER A 156 -5.15 7.01 19.37
CA SER A 156 -4.47 6.60 20.60
C SER A 156 -4.32 5.07 20.64
N GLY A 157 -3.13 4.57 20.30
CA GLY A 157 -2.71 3.19 20.56
C GLY A 157 -1.89 2.53 19.44
N ASN A 158 -0.56 2.75 19.44
CA ASN A 158 0.42 1.90 18.75
C ASN A 158 0.38 1.79 17.21
N SER A 159 0.17 2.88 16.47
CA SER A 159 0.68 2.92 15.10
C SER A 159 2.21 3.04 15.16
N SER A 160 2.94 1.95 14.89
CA SER A 160 4.40 1.96 14.77
C SER A 160 4.81 3.03 13.75
N ASP A 161 5.20 4.21 14.22
CA ASP A 161 5.68 5.26 13.34
C ASP A 161 7.02 4.81 12.75
N TRP A 162 7.03 4.57 11.43
CA TRP A 162 8.19 4.17 10.64
C TRP A 162 8.81 5.35 9.90
N ASN A 163 8.30 6.57 10.09
CA ASN A 163 8.83 7.75 9.40
C ASN A 163 10.32 7.89 9.61
N PHE A 164 10.83 7.57 10.81
CA PHE A 164 12.27 7.63 11.10
C PHE A 164 13.13 6.76 10.17
N ILE A 165 12.59 5.68 9.59
CA ILE A 165 13.28 4.86 8.57
C ILE A 165 13.19 5.55 7.21
N TRP A 166 11.98 5.96 6.81
CA TRP A 166 11.70 6.48 5.47
C TRP A 166 12.27 7.88 5.21
N THR A 167 12.53 8.67 6.26
CA THR A 167 13.16 10.00 6.15
C THR A 167 14.69 9.95 6.19
N THR A 168 15.30 8.77 6.39
CA THR A 168 16.76 8.65 6.49
C THR A 168 17.40 8.72 5.10
N LYS A 169 18.50 9.48 4.97
CA LYS A 169 19.23 9.70 3.70
C LYS A 169 20.09 8.49 3.32
N VAL A 170 19.43 7.40 2.93
CA VAL A 170 20.05 6.16 2.43
C VAL A 170 19.28 5.66 1.20
N PRO A 171 19.89 4.81 0.34
CA PRO A 171 19.19 4.26 -0.81
C PRO A 171 17.88 3.56 -0.43
N PRO A 172 16.80 3.65 -1.23
CA PRO A 172 15.49 3.08 -0.89
C PRO A 172 15.49 1.59 -0.54
N LYS A 173 16.40 0.82 -1.13
CA LYS A 173 16.60 -0.62 -0.80
C LYS A 173 17.03 -0.83 0.66
N VAL A 174 17.82 0.09 1.22
CA VAL A 174 18.29 0.07 2.61
C VAL A 174 17.13 0.40 3.54
N GLN A 175 16.31 1.41 3.22
CA GLN A 175 15.10 1.75 3.98
C GLN A 175 14.12 0.56 4.02
N LEU A 176 13.87 -0.06 2.85
CA LEU A 176 12.99 -1.23 2.75
C LEU A 176 13.53 -2.40 3.57
N PHE A 177 14.84 -2.64 3.56
CA PHE A 177 15.46 -3.65 4.39
C PHE A 177 15.30 -3.37 5.88
N ALA A 178 15.58 -2.13 6.31
CA ALA A 178 15.43 -1.69 7.69
C ALA A 178 13.99 -1.92 8.21
N TRP A 179 12.99 -1.58 7.40
CA TRP A 179 11.59 -1.87 7.74
C TRP A 179 11.31 -3.39 7.81
N ARG A 180 11.82 -4.18 6.86
CA ARG A 180 11.64 -5.64 6.86
C ARG A 180 12.29 -6.33 8.06
N MET A 181 13.47 -5.89 8.49
CA MET A 181 14.13 -6.45 9.68
C MET A 181 13.32 -6.15 10.95
N CYS A 182 12.79 -4.93 11.12
CA CYS A 182 11.93 -4.61 12.26
C CYS A 182 10.62 -5.40 12.25
N LYS A 183 10.07 -5.70 11.08
CA LYS A 183 8.88 -6.56 10.92
C LYS A 183 9.17 -8.07 11.02
N ASN A 184 10.41 -8.45 11.33
CA ASN A 184 10.89 -9.83 11.31
C ASN A 184 10.48 -10.59 10.01
N ALA A 185 10.51 -9.88 8.88
CA ALA A 185 10.04 -10.37 7.57
C ALA A 185 11.18 -10.83 6.67
N VAL A 186 12.43 -10.79 7.16
CA VAL A 186 13.63 -11.19 6.44
C VAL A 186 13.84 -12.71 6.58
N HIS A 187 14.38 -13.34 5.54
CA HIS A 187 14.58 -14.80 5.46
C HIS A 187 15.83 -15.30 6.23
N THR A 188 15.86 -15.07 7.54
CA THR A 188 16.80 -15.73 8.45
C THR A 188 16.50 -17.22 8.56
N SER A 189 17.49 -18.02 8.96
CA SER A 189 17.28 -19.47 9.16
C SER A 189 16.15 -19.75 10.15
N GLU A 190 16.07 -19.00 11.25
CA GLU A 190 14.96 -19.11 12.22
C GLU A 190 13.59 -18.89 11.55
N ASN A 191 13.44 -17.83 10.76
CA ASN A 191 12.16 -17.52 10.11
C ASN A 191 11.78 -18.54 9.03
N LEU A 192 12.76 -19.12 8.35
CA LEU A 192 12.53 -20.18 7.37
C LEU A 192 12.11 -21.49 8.04
N ILE A 193 12.77 -21.86 9.15
CA ILE A 193 12.40 -23.03 9.97
C ILE A 193 10.98 -22.87 10.51
N ARG A 194 10.62 -21.68 11.01
CA ARG A 194 9.25 -21.36 11.47
C ARG A 194 8.19 -21.54 10.38
N ARG A 195 8.57 -21.39 9.11
CA ARG A 195 7.71 -21.60 7.94
C ARG A 195 7.76 -23.03 7.38
N GLY A 196 8.39 -23.96 8.09
CA GLY A 196 8.45 -25.38 7.72
C GLY A 196 9.58 -25.75 6.77
N VAL A 197 10.53 -24.84 6.49
CA VAL A 197 11.72 -25.17 5.67
C VAL A 197 12.74 -25.88 6.56
N LYS A 198 13.11 -27.12 6.20
CA LYS A 198 14.14 -27.87 6.90
C LYS A 198 15.52 -27.32 6.53
N LEU A 199 16.18 -26.68 7.49
CA LEU A 199 17.54 -26.19 7.37
C LEU A 199 18.43 -26.88 8.41
N MET A 200 19.65 -27.21 8.02
CA MET A 200 20.69 -27.79 8.87
C MET A 200 21.86 -26.81 8.89
N GLY A 201 22.37 -26.46 10.08
CA GLY A 201 23.56 -25.62 10.23
C GLY A 201 23.33 -24.30 10.99
N GLY A 202 24.44 -23.66 11.36
CA GLY A 202 24.46 -22.37 12.06
C GLY A 202 24.42 -21.16 11.13
N CYS A 203 24.63 -19.98 11.70
CA CYS A 203 24.71 -18.72 10.99
C CYS A 203 25.74 -18.77 9.85
N PRO A 204 25.42 -18.35 8.61
CA PRO A 204 26.37 -18.42 7.50
C PRO A 204 27.65 -17.61 7.69
N LEU A 205 27.64 -16.60 8.58
CA LEU A 205 28.79 -15.73 8.84
C LEU A 205 29.78 -16.31 9.87
N CYS A 206 29.30 -17.11 10.85
CA CYS A 206 30.15 -17.60 11.95
C CYS A 206 29.94 -19.06 12.34
N SER A 207 29.01 -19.75 11.69
CA SER A 207 28.71 -21.18 11.86
C SER A 207 28.34 -21.65 13.27
N SER A 208 28.08 -20.73 14.22
CA SER A 208 28.00 -21.08 15.65
C SER A 208 26.59 -21.42 16.15
N VAL A 209 25.61 -20.55 15.90
CA VAL A 209 24.23 -20.69 16.41
C VAL A 209 23.23 -20.48 15.27
N THR A 210 21.99 -20.92 15.48
CA THR A 210 20.90 -20.68 14.54
C THR A 210 20.73 -19.20 14.26
N GLU A 211 20.65 -18.85 12.98
CA GLU A 211 20.59 -17.47 12.53
C GLU A 211 19.23 -16.81 12.84
N ASN A 212 19.26 -15.72 13.60
CA ASN A 212 18.17 -14.75 13.71
C ASN A 212 18.69 -13.32 13.43
N MET A 213 17.79 -12.34 13.40
CA MET A 213 18.16 -10.98 12.98
C MET A 213 19.16 -10.33 13.94
N GLU A 214 18.91 -10.47 15.24
CA GLU A 214 19.76 -9.96 16.31
C GLU A 214 21.16 -10.59 16.25
N HIS A 215 21.23 -11.90 16.02
CA HIS A 215 22.51 -12.58 15.86
C HIS A 215 23.23 -12.11 14.61
N THR A 216 22.60 -12.16 13.44
CA THR A 216 23.24 -11.77 12.16
C THR A 216 23.76 -10.34 12.20
N LEU A 217 23.02 -9.41 12.80
CA LEU A 217 23.41 -8.00 12.79
C LEU A 217 24.24 -7.60 13.99
N LEU A 218 24.04 -8.18 15.18
CA LEU A 218 24.66 -7.71 16.41
C LEU A 218 25.58 -8.79 17.00
N TRP A 219 25.03 -9.95 17.35
CA TRP A 219 25.75 -10.91 18.22
C TRP A 219 26.77 -11.79 17.49
N CYS A 220 26.69 -11.90 16.17
CA CYS A 220 27.63 -12.66 15.35
C CYS A 220 29.05 -12.11 15.49
N HIS A 221 30.04 -12.99 15.69
CA HIS A 221 31.43 -12.59 15.85
C HIS A 221 31.95 -11.77 14.66
N PHE A 222 31.56 -12.15 13.43
CA PHE A 222 31.88 -11.39 12.22
C PHE A 222 31.29 -9.98 12.27
N SER A 223 30.01 -9.86 12.62
CA SER A 223 29.32 -8.56 12.71
C SER A 223 29.92 -7.66 13.79
N ARG A 224 30.30 -8.22 14.94
CA ARG A 224 31.00 -7.49 16.02
C ARG A 224 32.31 -6.87 15.54
N GLN A 225 33.08 -7.59 14.72
CA GLN A 225 34.30 -7.05 14.13
C GLN A 225 34.01 -5.89 13.16
N VAL A 226 32.97 -5.99 12.33
CA VAL A 226 32.54 -4.89 11.45
C VAL A 226 32.16 -3.66 12.27
N TRP A 227 31.39 -3.81 13.34
CA TRP A 227 31.02 -2.70 14.23
C TRP A 227 32.25 -2.07 14.91
N ALA A 228 33.20 -2.89 15.37
CA ALA A 228 34.44 -2.41 15.97
C ALA A 228 35.26 -1.57 14.97
N LEU A 229 35.41 -2.06 13.73
CA LEU A 229 36.12 -1.34 12.65
C LEU A 229 35.38 -0.08 12.19
N ALA A 230 34.05 -0.06 12.27
CA ALA A 230 33.24 1.12 12.02
C ALA A 230 33.32 2.18 13.13
N LEU A 231 34.06 1.90 14.22
CA LEU A 231 34.16 2.72 15.43
C LEU A 231 32.81 2.89 16.14
N PHE A 232 31.95 1.88 16.05
CA PHE A 232 30.65 1.90 16.70
C PHE A 232 30.78 1.60 18.20
N PRO A 233 30.21 2.41 19.10
CA PRO A 233 30.33 2.21 20.55
C PRO A 233 29.54 0.97 20.99
N TRP A 234 30.24 -0.17 21.11
CA TRP A 234 29.63 -1.46 21.48
C TRP A 234 28.93 -1.44 22.84
N SER A 235 29.33 -0.54 23.74
CA SER A 235 28.70 -0.32 25.05
C SER A 235 27.19 -0.04 24.96
N VAL A 236 26.74 0.56 23.85
CA VAL A 236 25.31 0.86 23.61
C VAL A 236 24.54 -0.40 23.20
N VAL A 237 25.20 -1.36 22.54
CA VAL A 237 24.60 -2.64 22.13
C VAL A 237 24.60 -3.66 23.27
N SER A 238 25.67 -3.71 24.08
CA SER A 238 25.79 -4.70 25.15
C SER A 238 24.78 -4.54 26.29
N GLN A 239 24.17 -3.36 26.43
CA GLN A 239 23.13 -3.09 27.45
C GLN A 239 21.71 -3.37 26.94
N PHE A 240 21.57 -3.79 25.69
CA PHE A 240 20.29 -3.97 25.03
C PHE A 240 19.68 -5.36 25.32
N HIS A 241 18.40 -5.37 25.72
CA HIS A 241 17.65 -6.59 26.09
C HIS A 241 16.33 -6.76 25.30
N GLY A 242 16.09 -5.97 24.24
CA GLY A 242 14.86 -6.02 23.44
C GLY A 242 15.01 -6.77 22.11
N GLY A 243 14.04 -6.57 21.20
CA GLY A 243 14.12 -7.07 19.81
C GLY A 243 14.74 -6.06 18.84
N ILE A 244 15.08 -6.48 17.62
CA ILE A 244 15.79 -5.61 16.67
C ILE A 244 15.12 -4.23 16.39
N GLU A 245 13.78 -4.13 16.48
CA GLU A 245 13.06 -2.86 16.38
C GLU A 245 13.42 -1.89 17.51
N ASP A 246 13.40 -2.36 18.75
CA ASP A 246 13.72 -1.53 19.92
C ASP A 246 15.16 -1.04 19.86
N TRP A 247 16.08 -1.90 19.40
CA TRP A 247 17.47 -1.54 19.17
C TRP A 247 17.56 -0.40 18.14
N LEU A 248 16.90 -0.55 16.99
CA LEU A 248 16.96 0.46 15.93
C LEU A 248 16.37 1.81 16.38
N ARG A 249 15.25 1.79 17.12
CA ARG A 249 14.66 2.98 17.72
C ARG A 249 15.59 3.63 18.74
N LEU A 250 16.28 2.84 19.58
CA LEU A 250 17.27 3.34 20.52
C LEU A 250 18.44 4.02 19.78
N MET A 251 18.95 3.40 18.72
CA MET A 251 20.05 3.96 17.92
C MET A 251 19.65 5.29 17.28
N LYS A 252 18.43 5.38 16.71
CA LYS A 252 17.94 6.64 16.12
C LYS A 252 17.90 7.82 17.11
N ARG A 253 17.69 7.54 18.40
CA ARG A 253 17.68 8.55 19.47
C ARG A 253 19.08 8.94 19.95
N ARG A 254 20.08 8.08 19.73
CA ARG A 254 21.44 8.26 20.26
C ARG A 254 22.43 8.78 19.21
N LEU A 255 22.20 8.44 17.95
CA LEU A 255 23.06 8.77 16.82
C LEU A 255 22.54 9.99 16.08
N ASP A 256 23.46 10.74 15.48
CA ASP A 256 23.08 11.77 14.52
C ASP A 256 22.54 11.17 13.21
N THR A 257 22.20 12.03 12.25
CA THR A 257 21.58 11.60 10.99
C THR A 257 22.52 10.79 10.11
N ASP A 258 23.80 11.14 10.06
CA ASP A 258 24.79 10.51 9.19
C ASP A 258 25.30 9.20 9.82
N GLU A 259 25.51 9.20 11.14
CA GLU A 259 25.80 8.01 11.92
C GLU A 259 24.67 6.97 11.83
N PHE A 260 23.41 7.41 11.94
CA PHE A 260 22.26 6.52 11.77
C PHE A 260 22.15 5.98 10.34
N SER A 261 22.45 6.82 9.34
CA SER A 261 22.49 6.40 7.93
C SER A 261 23.60 5.36 7.69
N LEU A 262 24.80 5.59 8.23
CA LEU A 262 25.90 4.64 8.18
C LEU A 262 25.53 3.31 8.84
N LEU A 263 24.88 3.35 10.01
CA LEU A 263 24.40 2.17 10.71
C LEU A 263 23.46 1.33 9.84
N LEU A 264 22.46 1.95 9.21
CA LEU A 264 21.53 1.24 8.32
C LEU A 264 22.25 0.61 7.11
N ILE A 265 23.21 1.32 6.54
CA ILE A 265 24.02 0.80 5.42
C ILE A 265 24.86 -0.40 5.88
N ILE A 266 25.48 -0.35 7.06
CA ILE A 266 26.25 -1.47 7.61
C ILE A 266 25.33 -2.68 7.82
N CYS A 267 24.15 -2.51 8.41
CA CYS A 267 23.18 -3.59 8.58
C CYS A 267 22.81 -4.24 7.24
N TRP A 268 22.56 -3.43 6.20
CA TRP A 268 22.28 -3.91 4.85
C TRP A 268 23.46 -4.69 4.25
N LEU A 269 24.69 -4.19 4.44
CA LEU A 269 25.90 -4.84 3.93
C LEU A 269 26.24 -6.15 4.65
N LEU A 270 26.01 -6.23 5.96
CA LEU A 270 26.12 -7.48 6.73
C LEU A 270 25.13 -8.54 6.20
N TRP A 271 23.88 -8.15 5.98
CA TRP A 271 22.88 -9.01 5.36
C TRP A 271 23.31 -9.45 3.94
N GLY A 272 23.87 -8.53 3.16
CA GLY A 272 24.43 -8.81 1.84
C GLY A 272 25.59 -9.79 1.88
N ALA A 273 26.54 -9.62 2.80
CA ALA A 273 27.67 -10.51 3.00
C ALA A 273 27.23 -11.92 3.36
N ARG A 274 26.26 -12.04 4.28
CA ARG A 274 25.61 -13.31 4.62
C ARG A 274 25.02 -13.99 3.38
N ASN A 275 24.29 -13.25 2.54
CA ASN A 275 23.69 -13.81 1.33
C ASN A 275 24.73 -14.25 0.30
N ARG A 276 25.83 -13.50 0.13
CA ARG A 276 26.92 -13.90 -0.77
C ARG A 276 27.57 -15.21 -0.35
N ILE A 277 27.73 -15.46 0.96
CA ILE A 277 28.23 -16.75 1.43
C ILE A 277 27.27 -17.88 1.02
N LEU A 278 25.96 -17.69 1.22
CA LEU A 278 24.96 -18.73 0.93
C LEU A 278 24.76 -19.02 -0.56
N PHE A 279 24.76 -18.00 -1.41
CA PHE A 279 24.39 -18.14 -2.82
C PHE A 279 25.58 -18.14 -3.78
N GLU A 280 26.71 -17.54 -3.37
CA GLU A 280 27.90 -17.36 -4.22
C GLU A 280 29.15 -18.02 -3.63
N GLY A 281 29.09 -18.51 -2.38
CA GLY A 281 30.26 -19.06 -1.68
C GLY A 281 31.34 -18.03 -1.37
N HIS A 282 31.04 -16.73 -1.49
CA HIS A 282 32.02 -15.66 -1.35
C HIS A 282 32.04 -15.07 0.07
N VAL A 283 33.23 -15.05 0.68
CA VAL A 283 33.46 -14.46 2.02
C VAL A 283 34.02 -13.05 1.87
N SER A 284 33.25 -12.05 2.31
CA SER A 284 33.70 -10.66 2.34
C SER A 284 34.55 -10.39 3.58
N THR A 285 35.59 -9.55 3.47
CA THR A 285 36.36 -9.12 4.65
C THR A 285 35.61 -8.05 5.43
N THR A 286 35.84 -7.98 6.74
CA THR A 286 35.19 -7.00 7.62
C THR A 286 35.61 -5.56 7.28
N ALA A 287 36.88 -5.36 6.89
CA ALA A 287 37.40 -4.06 6.46
C ALA A 287 36.75 -3.57 5.15
N ASP A 288 36.57 -4.46 4.16
CA ASP A 288 35.93 -4.10 2.90
C ASP A 288 34.49 -3.64 3.11
N LEU A 289 33.74 -4.29 4.01
CA LEU A 289 32.37 -3.89 4.31
C LEU A 289 32.30 -2.49 4.91
N VAL A 290 33.20 -2.14 5.83
CA VAL A 290 33.24 -0.79 6.43
C VAL A 290 33.63 0.26 5.39
N LEU A 291 34.62 -0.02 4.56
CA LEU A 291 35.01 0.87 3.45
C LEU A 291 33.86 1.07 2.46
N GLN A 292 33.17 -0.01 2.11
CA GLN A 292 32.00 0.04 1.22
C GLN A 292 30.86 0.86 1.84
N ALA A 293 30.61 0.71 3.15
CA ALA A 293 29.57 1.46 3.85
C ALA A 293 29.83 2.97 3.77
N ARG A 294 31.08 3.39 4.08
CA ARG A 294 31.49 4.80 4.03
C ARG A 294 31.40 5.38 2.62
N ARG A 295 31.83 4.63 1.61
CA ARG A 295 31.71 5.05 0.19
C ARG A 295 30.25 5.24 -0.22
N LEU A 296 29.37 4.29 0.14
CA LEU A 296 27.94 4.39 -0.20
C LEU A 296 27.28 5.61 0.44
N LEU A 297 27.63 5.91 1.69
CA LEU A 297 27.15 7.10 2.39
C LEU A 297 27.58 8.38 1.65
N GLN A 298 28.88 8.51 1.34
CA GLN A 298 29.42 9.66 0.61
C GLN A 298 28.78 9.86 -0.77
N VAL A 299 28.63 8.78 -1.54
CA VAL A 299 27.99 8.84 -2.86
C VAL A 299 26.55 9.31 -2.75
N PHE A 300 25.79 8.82 -1.76
CA PHE A 300 24.39 9.18 -1.60
C PHE A 300 24.22 10.65 -1.21
N HIS A 301 25.01 11.16 -0.26
CA HIS A 301 25.01 12.59 0.08
C HIS A 301 25.47 13.49 -1.08
N GLY A 302 26.45 13.02 -1.88
CA GLY A 302 26.93 13.73 -3.07
C GLY A 302 25.93 13.77 -4.23
N VAL A 303 24.96 12.85 -4.27
CA VAL A 303 23.87 12.83 -5.27
C VAL A 303 22.71 13.72 -4.81
N ASP A 304 22.29 13.62 -3.54
CA ASP A 304 21.20 14.45 -3.00
C ASP A 304 21.53 15.95 -3.06
N SER A 305 22.76 16.33 -2.74
CA SER A 305 23.23 17.74 -2.83
C SER A 305 23.18 18.31 -4.26
N LYS A 306 23.23 17.47 -5.31
CA LYS A 306 23.10 17.92 -6.70
C LYS A 306 21.65 18.06 -7.14
N ILE A 307 20.72 17.32 -6.52
CA ILE A 307 19.29 17.39 -6.82
C ILE A 307 18.69 18.66 -6.17
N ASP A 308 19.14 19.01 -4.97
CA ASP A 308 18.68 20.22 -4.25
C ASP A 308 19.15 21.54 -4.90
N LEU A 309 20.18 21.52 -5.75
CA LEU A 309 20.67 22.70 -6.49
C LEU A 309 19.90 22.98 -7.79
N HIS A 310 18.97 22.10 -8.18
CA HIS A 310 18.16 22.23 -9.39
C HIS A 310 16.65 22.29 -9.12
N SER A 311 16.26 22.53 -7.86
CA SER A 311 14.87 22.71 -7.41
C SER A 311 14.59 24.16 -7.05
#